data_AF-E6QWU8-F1
#
_entry.id   AF-E6QWU8-F1
#
_cell.length_a   1.000
_cell.length_b   1.000
_cell.length_c   1.000
_cell.angle_alpha   90.00
_cell.angle_beta   90.00
_cell.angle_gamma   90.00
#
_symmetry.space_group_name_H-M   'P 1'
#
loop_
_entity.id
_entity.type
_entity.pdbx_description
1 polymer ?
#
loop_
_entity_poly.entity_id
_entity_poly.type
_entity_poly.pdbx_seq_one_letter_code
_entity_poly.pdbx_strand_id
1 'polypeptide(L)'
;MINTPWMGPRDSRMLPQTFQGMFVRITPVFGLNLEAMRIFRWKSRTSDDYYKDNLYYDTNYYNDPLYDVTAVLPKNAGKFQGTLAFGAIYKARGTDDQTWYYNFYQFAQMFYGSAAYTLKTGAEFFPFAAVQYMREWQVNSVFQKYDAKLFGQSGSVNATLWGGKVGVKSPSGKLFVAYNALTPHAGSFGGGAIISPYGNYKATYSSFITDNLLAFGPGHAWRVAASYRLGQKQIILMVGYVHFNTNYEGRTHGVYLDVTYVPKMLKGFTVRDQVAIDNGLQAYVGRSFIYNRMMLQYAF
;
A
#
# COMPACT_ATOMS: atom_id res chain seq x y z
N MET A 1 -0.85 13.81 9.87
CA MET A 1 -0.43 13.23 8.57
C MET A 1 -1.54 12.32 8.07
N ILE A 2 -1.94 12.45 6.80
CA ILE A 2 -3.01 11.63 6.19
C ILE A 2 -2.53 10.18 6.12
N ASN A 3 -3.37 9.22 6.54
CA ASN A 3 -3.05 7.80 6.49
C ASN A 3 -4.32 6.98 6.24
N THR A 4 -4.62 6.80 4.96
CA THR A 4 -5.75 6.04 4.43
C THR A 4 -5.21 4.81 3.70
N PRO A 5 -6.07 3.83 3.34
CA PRO A 5 -5.64 2.64 2.61
C PRO A 5 -4.81 2.95 1.36
N TRP A 6 -5.21 3.94 0.55
CA TRP A 6 -4.59 4.23 -0.76
C TRP A 6 -3.80 5.53 -0.81
N MET A 7 -3.80 6.31 0.27
CA MET A 7 -3.03 7.54 0.42
C MET A 7 -2.45 7.63 1.81
N GLY A 8 -1.13 7.73 1.92
CA GLY A 8 -0.48 7.88 3.21
C GLY A 8 1.02 8.04 3.09
N PRO A 9 1.72 8.24 4.21
CA PRO A 9 3.15 8.36 4.18
C PRO A 9 3.77 7.02 3.76
N ARG A 10 4.50 7.05 2.63
CA ARG A 10 5.51 6.04 2.33
C ARG A 10 6.77 6.33 3.15
N ASP A 11 6.65 6.21 4.48
CA ASP A 11 7.71 6.47 5.45
C ASP A 11 8.63 5.26 5.60
N SER A 12 9.20 4.85 4.47
CA SER A 12 10.14 3.73 4.38
C SER A 12 11.51 4.20 3.89
N ARG A 13 11.71 5.51 3.78
CA ARG A 13 12.94 6.18 3.30
C ARG A 13 13.20 7.39 4.18
N MET A 14 14.22 8.19 3.84
CA MET A 14 14.68 9.33 4.62
C MET A 14 13.59 10.38 4.89
N LEU A 15 12.74 10.64 3.90
CA LEU A 15 11.65 11.60 4.02
C LEU A 15 10.31 10.92 3.71
N PRO A 16 9.25 11.20 4.48
CA PRO A 16 7.92 10.70 4.16
C PRO A 16 7.36 11.46 2.98
N GLN A 17 6.57 10.76 2.17
CA GLN A 17 5.66 11.42 1.26
C GLN A 17 4.62 12.24 2.03
N THR A 18 4.33 13.45 1.56
CA THR A 18 3.34 14.34 2.19
C THR A 18 2.39 14.94 1.16
N PHE A 19 1.34 15.59 1.65
CA PHE A 19 0.25 16.09 0.82
C PHE A 19 -0.12 17.51 1.23
N GLN A 20 -0.38 18.37 0.25
CA GLN A 20 -0.94 19.70 0.45
C GLN A 20 -2.44 19.65 0.13
N GLY A 21 -3.27 20.00 1.10
CA GLY A 21 -4.71 19.92 0.96
C GLY A 21 -5.49 20.24 2.23
N MET A 22 -6.78 19.95 2.18
CA MET A 22 -7.70 20.05 3.30
C MET A 22 -8.06 18.66 3.81
N PHE A 23 -8.18 18.52 5.12
CA PHE A 23 -8.57 17.28 5.79
C PHE A 23 -9.55 17.62 6.92
N VAL A 24 -10.64 16.87 6.99
CA VAL A 24 -11.63 16.98 8.06
C VAL A 24 -11.87 15.58 8.60
N ARG A 25 -11.92 15.47 9.93
CA ARG A 25 -12.35 14.27 10.65
C ARG A 25 -13.38 14.67 11.69
N ILE A 26 -14.49 13.93 11.74
CA ILE A 26 -15.50 14.04 12.78
C ILE A 26 -15.78 12.67 13.39
N THR A 27 -16.16 12.65 14.66
CA THR A 27 -16.47 11.42 15.41
C THR A 27 -17.90 11.55 15.95
N PRO A 28 -18.93 11.27 15.12
CA PRO A 28 -20.32 11.53 15.49
C PRO A 28 -20.82 10.62 16.61
N VAL A 29 -20.31 9.39 16.69
CA VAL A 29 -20.63 8.41 17.73
C VAL A 29 -19.38 7.62 18.10
N PHE A 30 -19.42 6.96 19.27
CA PHE A 30 -18.30 6.15 19.75
C PHE A 30 -17.87 5.10 18.71
N GLY A 31 -16.57 5.08 18.42
CA GLY A 31 -15.95 4.14 17.50
C GLY A 31 -16.05 4.52 16.02
N LEU A 32 -16.95 5.42 15.61
CA LEU A 32 -17.12 5.84 14.21
C LEU A 32 -16.37 7.15 13.93
N ASN A 33 -15.44 7.13 12.99
CA ASN A 33 -14.82 8.33 12.42
C ASN A 33 -15.27 8.49 10.98
N LEU A 34 -15.73 9.69 10.64
CA LEU A 34 -15.95 10.10 9.25
C LEU A 34 -14.80 11.02 8.86
N GLU A 35 -14.16 10.72 7.72
CA GLU A 35 -13.03 11.46 7.19
C GLU A 35 -13.37 11.98 5.79
N ALA A 36 -12.96 13.21 5.50
CA ALA A 36 -13.05 13.81 4.17
C ALA A 36 -11.76 14.56 3.87
N MET A 37 -11.29 14.49 2.63
CA MET A 37 -10.09 15.22 2.22
C MET A 37 -10.12 15.65 0.77
N ARG A 38 -9.52 16.81 0.52
CA ARG A 38 -9.22 17.33 -0.81
C ARG A 38 -7.73 17.65 -0.89
N ILE A 39 -7.02 16.92 -1.74
CA ILE A 39 -5.57 17.02 -1.91
C ILE A 39 -5.26 17.69 -3.23
N PHE A 40 -4.57 18.82 -3.22
CA PHE A 40 -4.28 19.60 -4.42
C PHE A 40 -2.92 19.27 -5.03
N ARG A 41 -1.94 18.96 -4.19
CA ARG A 41 -0.56 18.64 -4.56
C ARG A 41 0.00 17.59 -3.62
N TRP A 42 1.02 16.88 -4.08
CA TRP A 42 1.77 15.94 -3.26
C TRP A 42 3.25 16.26 -3.34
N LYS A 43 3.99 15.84 -2.32
CA LYS A 43 5.44 15.84 -2.31
C LYS A 43 5.87 14.39 -2.15
N SER A 44 6.50 13.83 -3.18
CA SER A 44 7.07 12.49 -3.09
C SER A 44 8.22 12.47 -2.09
N ARG A 45 8.64 11.27 -1.70
CA ARG A 45 9.81 11.04 -0.83
C ARG A 45 11.14 11.48 -1.44
N THR A 46 11.17 11.79 -2.74
CA THR A 46 12.35 12.25 -3.48
C THR A 46 12.23 13.68 -4.01
N SER A 47 11.02 14.24 -4.00
CA SER A 47 10.78 15.62 -4.44
C SER A 47 11.29 16.60 -3.39
N ASP A 48 11.72 17.77 -3.83
CA ASP A 48 12.10 18.90 -3.00
C ASP A 48 10.89 19.77 -2.59
N ASP A 49 9.84 19.84 -3.42
CA ASP A 49 8.60 20.60 -3.17
C ASP A 49 7.30 19.82 -3.49
N TYR A 50 6.15 20.50 -3.44
CA TYR A 50 4.81 19.99 -3.75
C TYR A 50 4.43 20.22 -5.20
N TYR A 51 4.18 19.13 -5.92
CA TYR A 51 3.90 19.12 -7.36
C TYR A 51 2.47 18.68 -7.71
N LYS A 52 2.08 19.00 -8.95
CA LYS A 52 0.79 18.61 -9.58
C LYS A 52 1.00 17.51 -10.60
N ASP A 53 1.57 16.42 -10.13
CA ASP A 53 1.85 15.18 -10.86
C ASP A 53 1.61 13.99 -9.94
N ASN A 54 2.09 12.81 -10.35
CA ASN A 54 2.02 11.57 -9.61
C ASN A 54 3.00 10.54 -10.23
N LEU A 55 3.03 9.30 -9.70
CA LEU A 55 3.97 8.25 -10.13
C LEU A 55 3.80 7.76 -11.58
N TYR A 56 2.76 8.19 -12.31
CA TYR A 56 2.56 7.85 -13.71
C TYR A 56 3.16 8.88 -14.68
N TYR A 57 3.60 10.04 -14.19
CA TYR A 57 4.33 11.03 -14.98
C TYR A 57 5.81 10.66 -15.09
N ASP A 58 6.46 11.20 -16.11
CA ASP A 58 7.89 11.05 -16.31
C ASP A 58 8.70 11.78 -15.23
N THR A 59 9.92 11.30 -15.01
CA THR A 59 10.93 12.00 -14.21
C THR A 59 11.16 13.40 -14.81
N ASN A 60 11.33 14.42 -13.95
CA ASN A 60 11.47 15.82 -14.33
C ASN A 60 10.23 16.46 -14.97
N TYR A 61 9.05 15.87 -14.85
CA TYR A 61 7.81 16.54 -15.22
C TYR A 61 7.66 17.84 -14.40
N TYR A 62 7.71 18.99 -15.08
CA TYR A 62 7.82 20.32 -14.45
C TYR A 62 8.94 20.42 -13.40
N ASN A 63 10.09 19.82 -13.66
CA ASN A 63 11.27 19.84 -12.80
C ASN A 63 11.11 19.11 -11.45
N ASP A 64 10.12 18.24 -11.28
CA ASP A 64 10.08 17.34 -10.11
C ASP A 64 11.14 16.22 -10.28
N PRO A 65 12.15 16.10 -9.40
CA PRO A 65 13.14 15.02 -9.43
C PRO A 65 12.54 13.70 -8.91
N LEU A 66 11.44 13.26 -9.51
CA LEU A 66 10.69 12.09 -9.12
C LEU A 66 11.45 10.81 -9.53
N TYR A 67 11.73 9.91 -8.57
CA TYR A 67 12.35 8.61 -8.85
C TYR A 67 11.41 7.45 -8.48
N ASP A 68 11.73 6.24 -8.95
CA ASP A 68 10.88 5.03 -8.81
C ASP A 68 9.47 5.22 -9.40
N VAL A 69 9.39 5.88 -10.55
CA VAL A 69 8.14 6.13 -11.29
C VAL A 69 7.77 4.99 -12.22
N THR A 70 6.48 4.84 -12.48
CA THR A 70 5.97 3.95 -13.54
C THR A 70 6.02 4.64 -14.91
N ALA A 71 5.95 5.98 -14.96
CA ALA A 71 6.17 6.82 -16.14
C ALA A 71 5.53 6.30 -17.45
N VAL A 72 4.20 6.27 -17.50
CA VAL A 72 3.43 5.81 -18.67
C VAL A 72 2.75 6.95 -19.44
N LEU A 73 2.77 8.16 -18.87
CA LEU A 73 2.18 9.34 -19.50
C LEU A 73 3.23 10.14 -20.29
N PRO A 74 2.84 10.74 -21.42
CA PRO A 74 3.76 11.58 -22.18
C PRO A 74 4.05 12.90 -21.46
N LYS A 75 5.19 13.53 -21.77
CA LYS A 75 5.63 14.81 -21.15
C LYS A 75 4.64 15.96 -21.33
N ASN A 76 3.82 15.92 -22.38
CA ASN A 76 2.78 16.92 -22.64
C ASN A 76 1.44 16.63 -21.95
N ALA A 77 1.36 15.59 -21.10
CA ALA A 77 0.18 15.31 -20.30
C ALA A 77 -0.19 16.51 -19.42
N GLY A 78 -1.49 16.79 -19.29
CA GLY A 78 -1.98 17.84 -18.40
C GLY A 78 -1.66 17.53 -16.94
N LYS A 79 -1.56 18.57 -16.09
CA LYS A 79 -1.23 18.44 -14.67
C LYS A 79 -2.29 17.66 -13.90
N PHE A 80 -1.87 16.85 -12.94
CA PHE A 80 -2.76 16.15 -12.03
C PHE A 80 -3.52 17.15 -11.14
N GLN A 81 -4.84 17.00 -11.05
CA GLN A 81 -5.69 17.88 -10.24
C GLN A 81 -5.85 17.39 -8.80
N GLY A 82 -5.13 16.32 -8.43
CA GLY A 82 -5.12 15.75 -7.10
C GLY A 82 -6.32 14.83 -6.82
N THR A 83 -6.72 14.75 -5.55
CA THR A 83 -7.68 13.74 -5.10
C THR A 83 -8.76 14.33 -4.20
N LEU A 84 -9.97 13.80 -4.32
CA LEU A 84 -11.03 13.91 -3.33
C LEU A 84 -11.25 12.54 -2.71
N ALA A 85 -11.36 12.42 -1.39
CA ALA A 85 -11.66 11.16 -0.74
C ALA A 85 -12.55 11.32 0.49
N PHE A 86 -13.39 10.32 0.73
CA PHE A 86 -14.28 10.22 1.89
C PHE A 86 -14.15 8.83 2.51
N GLY A 87 -14.17 8.75 3.82
CA GLY A 87 -14.03 7.51 4.57
C GLY A 87 -14.96 7.45 5.76
N ALA A 88 -15.46 6.24 6.04
CA ALA A 88 -16.08 5.89 7.30
C ALA A 88 -15.26 4.77 7.93
N ILE A 89 -14.83 4.94 9.17
CA ILE A 89 -13.95 4.02 9.88
C ILE A 89 -14.61 3.69 11.21
N TYR A 90 -14.90 2.42 11.45
CA TYR A 90 -15.51 1.96 12.69
C TYR A 90 -14.56 1.03 13.45
N LYS A 91 -14.18 1.45 14.66
CA LYS A 91 -13.29 0.71 15.55
C LYS A 91 -13.88 0.62 16.95
N ALA A 92 -14.53 -0.50 17.24
CA ALA A 92 -15.04 -0.79 18.57
C ALA A 92 -15.28 -2.29 18.75
N ARG A 93 -15.25 -2.77 20.00
CA ARG A 93 -15.69 -4.13 20.38
C ARG A 93 -15.04 -5.27 19.57
N GLY A 94 -13.76 -5.12 19.21
CA GLY A 94 -13.01 -6.13 18.44
C GLY A 94 -13.13 -5.97 16.93
N THR A 95 -14.02 -5.10 16.47
CA THR A 95 -14.22 -4.75 15.06
C THR A 95 -13.24 -3.65 14.62
N ASP A 96 -12.75 -3.77 13.39
CA ASP A 96 -11.95 -2.75 12.68
C ASP A 96 -12.40 -2.73 11.21
N ASP A 97 -13.40 -1.91 10.95
CA ASP A 97 -14.04 -1.78 9.65
C ASP A 97 -13.74 -0.41 9.05
N GLN A 98 -13.62 -0.35 7.73
CA GLN A 98 -13.51 0.90 7.02
C GLN A 98 -14.08 0.79 5.62
N THR A 99 -14.66 1.88 5.15
CA THR A 99 -15.11 2.05 3.77
C THR A 99 -14.65 3.41 3.28
N TRP A 100 -14.20 3.45 2.04
CA TRP A 100 -13.62 4.63 1.42
C TRP A 100 -14.07 4.79 -0.02
N TYR A 101 -14.28 6.03 -0.40
CA TYR A 101 -14.39 6.46 -1.79
C TYR A 101 -13.23 7.40 -2.11
N TYR A 102 -12.60 7.21 -3.27
CA TYR A 102 -11.59 8.11 -3.84
C TYR A 102 -12.01 8.52 -5.24
N ASN A 103 -11.80 9.79 -5.56
CA ASN A 103 -11.79 10.31 -6.91
C ASN A 103 -10.40 10.90 -7.16
N PHE A 104 -9.55 10.13 -7.82
CA PHE A 104 -8.28 10.58 -8.36
C PHE A 104 -8.59 11.30 -9.68
N TYR A 105 -8.72 12.63 -9.63
CA TYR A 105 -9.28 13.41 -10.74
C TYR A 105 -8.58 13.09 -12.07
N GLN A 106 -9.36 12.71 -13.09
CA GLN A 106 -8.93 12.31 -14.44
C GLN A 106 -8.25 10.94 -14.56
N PHE A 107 -7.98 10.27 -13.44
CA PHE A 107 -7.31 8.97 -13.42
C PHE A 107 -8.31 7.85 -13.14
N ALA A 108 -8.90 7.84 -11.95
CA ALA A 108 -9.73 6.73 -11.49
C ALA A 108 -10.70 7.14 -10.37
N GLN A 109 -11.85 6.49 -10.31
CA GLN A 109 -12.71 6.46 -9.14
C GLN A 109 -12.61 5.09 -8.47
N MET A 110 -12.53 5.08 -7.15
CA MET A 110 -12.30 3.86 -6.37
C MET A 110 -13.25 3.80 -5.19
N PHE A 111 -13.87 2.64 -5.02
CA PHE A 111 -14.49 2.22 -3.78
C PHE A 111 -13.63 1.14 -3.12
N TYR A 112 -13.35 1.28 -1.83
CA TYR A 112 -12.61 0.29 -1.06
C TYR A 112 -13.31 0.04 0.27
N GLY A 113 -13.47 -1.23 0.64
CA GLY A 113 -14.02 -1.64 1.93
C GLY A 113 -13.17 -2.73 2.55
N SER A 114 -13.04 -2.70 3.87
CA SER A 114 -12.52 -3.83 4.63
C SER A 114 -13.27 -3.97 5.94
N ALA A 115 -13.49 -5.22 6.35
CA ALA A 115 -14.07 -5.55 7.64
C ALA A 115 -13.18 -6.55 8.36
N ALA A 116 -13.01 -6.37 9.67
CA ALA A 116 -12.18 -7.25 10.48
C ALA A 116 -12.75 -7.43 11.88
N TYR A 117 -12.64 -8.64 12.40
CA TYR A 117 -13.07 -8.96 13.75
C TYR A 117 -11.99 -9.75 14.50
N THR A 118 -11.71 -9.36 15.73
CA THR A 118 -10.84 -10.08 16.67
C THR A 118 -11.68 -10.61 17.82
N LEU A 119 -11.75 -11.93 17.94
CA LEU A 119 -12.46 -12.60 19.01
C LEU A 119 -11.66 -12.50 20.32
N LYS A 120 -12.27 -11.91 21.35
CA LYS A 120 -11.75 -11.95 22.71
C LYS A 120 -12.18 -13.27 23.35
N THR A 121 -11.23 -14.18 23.54
CA THR A 121 -11.48 -15.54 24.04
C THR A 121 -11.36 -15.65 25.57
N GLY A 122 -10.88 -14.61 26.25
CA GLY A 122 -10.51 -14.66 27.67
C GLY A 122 -9.16 -15.35 27.94
N ALA A 123 -8.57 -15.98 26.93
CA ALA A 123 -7.23 -16.58 26.97
C ALA A 123 -6.17 -15.62 26.38
N GLU A 124 -4.89 -16.05 26.38
CA GLU A 124 -3.79 -15.28 25.80
C GLU A 124 -3.75 -15.27 24.26
N PHE A 125 -4.72 -15.92 23.61
CA PHE A 125 -4.79 -16.04 22.16
C PHE A 125 -6.12 -15.48 21.63
N PHE A 126 -6.03 -14.52 20.72
CA PHE A 126 -7.16 -13.81 20.14
C PHE A 126 -7.23 -14.10 18.63
N PRO A 127 -8.00 -15.11 18.21
CA PRO A 127 -8.25 -15.37 16.79
C PRO A 127 -8.86 -14.15 16.12
N PHE A 128 -8.53 -13.94 14.85
CA PHE A 128 -9.13 -12.87 14.07
C PHE A 128 -9.31 -13.29 12.62
N ALA A 129 -10.29 -12.66 11.97
CA ALA A 129 -10.55 -12.77 10.55
C ALA A 129 -10.78 -11.37 9.97
N ALA A 130 -10.45 -11.19 8.70
CA ALA A 130 -10.66 -9.96 7.97
C ALA A 130 -10.90 -10.25 6.49
N VAL A 131 -11.71 -9.40 5.85
CA VAL A 131 -12.00 -9.42 4.42
C VAL A 131 -11.82 -8.01 3.85
N GLN A 132 -11.48 -7.94 2.56
CA GLN A 132 -11.39 -6.68 1.83
C GLN A 132 -11.94 -6.81 0.42
N TYR A 133 -12.44 -5.70 -0.09
CA TYR A 133 -12.93 -5.54 -1.45
C TYR A 133 -12.56 -4.15 -1.98
N MET A 134 -12.22 -4.07 -3.27
CA MET A 134 -11.99 -2.82 -3.97
C MET A 134 -12.60 -2.92 -5.36
N ARG A 135 -13.26 -1.86 -5.79
CA ARG A 135 -13.70 -1.65 -7.16
C ARG A 135 -13.15 -0.32 -7.63
N GLU A 136 -12.55 -0.32 -8.81
CA GLU A 136 -12.02 0.88 -9.43
C GLU A 136 -12.47 0.98 -10.89
N TRP A 137 -12.88 2.17 -11.31
CA TRP A 137 -13.42 2.41 -12.64
C TRP A 137 -13.11 3.84 -13.10
N GLN A 138 -12.93 4.01 -14.41
CA GLN A 138 -13.02 5.30 -15.09
C GLN A 138 -13.06 5.08 -16.59
N VAL A 139 -14.02 5.75 -17.23
CA VAL A 139 -14.03 5.95 -18.68
C VAL A 139 -13.49 7.34 -19.01
N ASN A 140 -12.86 7.48 -20.17
CA ASN A 140 -12.16 8.68 -20.62
C ASN A 140 -11.10 9.17 -19.61
N SER A 141 -10.36 8.23 -19.00
CA SER A 141 -9.23 8.57 -18.15
C SER A 141 -8.08 9.17 -18.97
N VAL A 142 -7.14 9.81 -18.28
CA VAL A 142 -5.89 10.28 -18.89
C VAL A 142 -5.12 9.15 -19.57
N PHE A 143 -5.21 7.92 -19.03
CA PHE A 143 -4.57 6.75 -19.65
C PHE A 143 -5.18 6.42 -21.01
N GLN A 144 -6.51 6.44 -21.13
CA GLN A 144 -7.17 6.24 -22.42
C GLN A 144 -6.87 7.36 -23.40
N LYS A 145 -6.89 8.61 -22.93
CA LYS A 145 -6.62 9.79 -23.77
C LYS A 145 -5.26 9.69 -24.49
N TYR A 146 -4.26 9.14 -23.83
CA TYR A 146 -2.89 9.04 -24.36
C TYR A 146 -2.51 7.62 -24.83
N ASP A 147 -3.46 6.68 -24.92
CA ASP A 147 -3.19 5.25 -25.15
C ASP A 147 -2.04 4.70 -24.27
N ALA A 148 -1.98 5.16 -23.02
CA ALA A 148 -0.95 4.74 -22.08
C ALA A 148 -1.07 3.24 -21.82
N LYS A 149 0.08 2.57 -21.70
CA LYS A 149 0.15 1.12 -21.48
C LYS A 149 0.83 0.80 -20.17
N LEU A 150 0.27 -0.18 -19.46
CA LEU A 150 0.92 -0.85 -18.35
C LEU A 150 0.82 -2.35 -18.61
N PHE A 151 1.89 -3.11 -18.37
CA PHE A 151 1.94 -4.54 -18.72
C PHE A 151 1.56 -4.84 -20.19
N GLY A 152 1.85 -3.90 -21.09
CA GLY A 152 1.46 -3.96 -22.51
C GLY A 152 -0.03 -3.73 -22.80
N GLN A 153 -0.87 -3.48 -21.79
CA GLN A 153 -2.32 -3.31 -21.93
C GLN A 153 -2.72 -1.83 -21.79
N SER A 154 -3.49 -1.33 -22.75
CA SER A 154 -4.18 -0.04 -22.68
C SER A 154 -5.70 -0.23 -22.57
N GLY A 155 -6.41 0.85 -22.22
CA GLY A 155 -7.87 0.85 -22.14
C GLY A 155 -8.42 1.65 -20.96
N SER A 156 -9.70 1.47 -20.66
CA SER A 156 -10.36 2.11 -19.52
C SER A 156 -9.78 1.62 -18.19
N VAL A 157 -9.95 2.40 -17.13
CA VAL A 157 -9.67 1.90 -15.79
C VAL A 157 -10.82 0.99 -15.38
N ASN A 158 -10.49 -0.25 -15.02
CA ASN A 158 -11.44 -1.26 -14.58
C ASN A 158 -10.69 -2.31 -13.75
N ALA A 159 -10.73 -2.20 -12.43
CA ALA A 159 -10.04 -3.13 -11.53
C ALA A 159 -10.97 -3.63 -10.41
N THR A 160 -10.80 -4.89 -10.03
CA THR A 160 -11.54 -5.51 -8.91
C THR A 160 -10.58 -6.33 -8.06
N LEU A 161 -10.41 -5.93 -6.80
CA LEU A 161 -9.60 -6.66 -5.82
C LEU A 161 -10.51 -7.24 -4.74
N TRP A 162 -10.24 -8.45 -4.31
CA TRP A 162 -10.78 -9.00 -3.08
C TRP A 162 -9.70 -9.76 -2.32
N GLY A 163 -9.96 -10.04 -1.04
CA GLY A 163 -9.01 -10.78 -0.23
C GLY A 163 -9.51 -11.08 1.16
N GLY A 164 -8.79 -11.99 1.82
CA GLY A 164 -9.08 -12.44 3.17
C GLY A 164 -7.79 -12.57 3.97
N LYS A 165 -7.91 -12.49 5.29
CA LYS A 165 -6.80 -12.68 6.23
C LYS A 165 -7.32 -13.29 7.51
N VAL A 166 -6.67 -14.35 7.97
CA VAL A 166 -7.01 -15.04 9.21
C VAL A 166 -5.74 -15.25 10.04
N GLY A 167 -5.89 -15.31 11.35
CA GLY A 167 -4.75 -15.55 12.21
C GLY A 167 -5.08 -15.47 13.68
N VAL A 168 -4.03 -15.40 14.47
CA VAL A 168 -4.10 -15.32 15.93
C VAL A 168 -3.18 -14.21 16.43
N LYS A 169 -3.66 -13.44 17.40
CA LYS A 169 -2.87 -12.46 18.16
C LYS A 169 -2.60 -13.02 19.55
N SER A 170 -1.48 -12.63 20.15
CA SER A 170 -1.18 -12.82 21.57
C SER A 170 -0.60 -11.52 22.14
N PRO A 171 -0.42 -11.38 23.47
CA PRO A 171 0.23 -10.21 24.05
C PRO A 171 1.62 -9.91 23.47
N SER A 172 2.33 -10.97 23.09
CA SER A 172 3.71 -10.89 22.58
C SER A 172 3.80 -10.89 21.07
N GLY A 173 2.73 -11.21 20.32
CA GLY A 173 2.87 -11.35 18.88
C GLY A 173 1.60 -11.57 18.07
N LYS A 174 1.80 -11.92 16.81
CA LYS A 174 0.74 -12.23 15.85
C LYS A 174 1.27 -13.19 14.81
N LEU A 175 0.46 -14.16 14.39
CA LEU A 175 0.67 -15.00 13.22
C LEU A 175 -0.56 -14.90 12.32
N PHE A 176 -0.36 -14.83 11.01
CA PHE A 176 -1.47 -14.79 10.06
C PHE A 176 -1.13 -15.36 8.70
N VAL A 177 -2.19 -15.77 8.00
CA VAL A 177 -2.20 -16.07 6.57
C VAL A 177 -3.15 -15.09 5.89
N ALA A 178 -2.77 -14.63 4.71
CA ALA A 178 -3.56 -13.71 3.90
C ALA A 178 -3.58 -14.15 2.44
N TYR A 179 -4.66 -13.78 1.75
CA TYR A 179 -4.84 -13.98 0.32
C TYR A 179 -5.44 -12.72 -0.30
N ASN A 180 -5.00 -12.39 -1.51
CA ASN A 180 -5.59 -11.38 -2.35
C ASN A 180 -5.67 -11.86 -3.80
N ALA A 181 -6.76 -11.51 -4.47
CA ALA A 181 -6.91 -11.68 -5.91
C ALA A 181 -7.34 -10.35 -6.55
N LEU A 182 -6.63 -9.98 -7.62
CA LEU A 182 -6.93 -8.86 -8.49
C LEU A 182 -7.41 -9.42 -9.83
N THR A 183 -8.71 -9.29 -10.09
CA THR A 183 -9.35 -9.88 -11.27
C THR A 183 -8.85 -9.21 -12.55
N PRO A 184 -8.42 -9.98 -13.57
CA PRO A 184 -8.11 -9.42 -14.87
C PRO A 184 -9.38 -8.94 -15.59
N HIS A 185 -9.28 -7.81 -16.26
CA HIS A 185 -10.35 -7.20 -17.06
C HIS A 185 -9.82 -6.92 -18.47
N ALA A 186 -10.37 -7.62 -19.46
CA ALA A 186 -9.98 -7.41 -20.86
C ALA A 186 -10.31 -5.97 -21.32
N GLY A 187 -9.44 -5.39 -22.16
CA GLY A 187 -9.62 -4.03 -22.68
C GLY A 187 -9.47 -2.92 -21.63
N SER A 188 -8.83 -3.23 -20.50
CA SER A 188 -8.57 -2.25 -19.45
C SER A 188 -7.07 -1.94 -19.33
N PHE A 189 -6.76 -0.73 -18.86
CA PHE A 189 -5.40 -0.31 -18.59
C PHE A 189 -4.72 -1.27 -17.61
N GLY A 190 -3.52 -1.76 -17.94
CA GLY A 190 -2.83 -2.74 -17.12
C GLY A 190 -3.52 -4.11 -17.03
N GLY A 191 -4.52 -4.37 -17.88
CA GLY A 191 -5.34 -5.58 -17.84
C GLY A 191 -6.20 -5.71 -16.58
N GLY A 192 -6.39 -4.61 -15.84
CA GLY A 192 -7.10 -4.57 -14.56
C GLY A 192 -6.20 -4.17 -13.40
N ALA A 193 -5.10 -3.48 -13.68
CA ALA A 193 -4.19 -2.97 -12.67
C ALA A 193 -4.88 -1.92 -11.80
N ILE A 194 -4.47 -1.87 -10.52
CA ILE A 194 -4.96 -0.86 -9.58
C ILE A 194 -4.28 0.46 -9.89
N ILE A 195 -5.05 1.55 -9.93
CA ILE A 195 -4.53 2.90 -10.07
C ILE A 195 -4.29 3.47 -8.68
N SER A 196 -3.02 3.68 -8.35
CA SER A 196 -2.64 4.38 -7.13
C SER A 196 -1.62 5.45 -7.50
N PRO A 197 -2.06 6.69 -7.78
CA PRO A 197 -1.17 7.78 -8.18
C PRO A 197 0.02 7.99 -7.24
N TYR A 198 -0.17 7.61 -5.98
CA TYR A 198 0.76 7.83 -4.89
C TYR A 198 1.55 6.58 -4.46
N GLY A 199 1.28 5.41 -5.06
CA GLY A 199 2.08 4.19 -4.86
C GLY A 199 1.95 3.55 -3.47
N ASN A 200 0.79 3.61 -2.83
CA ASN A 200 0.63 3.07 -1.48
C ASN A 200 0.48 1.54 -1.47
N TYR A 201 1.59 0.85 -1.28
CA TYR A 201 1.68 -0.60 -1.24
C TYR A 201 1.12 -1.26 0.02
N LYS A 202 0.56 -0.54 1.00
CA LYS A 202 0.10 -1.15 2.28
C LYS A 202 -1.38 -1.56 2.29
N ALA A 203 -2.13 -1.24 1.23
CA ALA A 203 -3.58 -1.42 1.19
C ALA A 203 -4.03 -2.89 1.15
N THR A 204 -3.20 -3.79 0.59
CA THR A 204 -3.56 -5.19 0.42
C THR A 204 -2.95 -6.07 1.52
N TYR A 205 -3.63 -7.18 1.85
CA TYR A 205 -3.18 -8.08 2.92
C TYR A 205 -1.96 -8.91 2.54
N SER A 206 -1.76 -9.17 1.24
CA SER A 206 -0.61 -9.86 0.68
C SER A 206 0.59 -8.93 0.45
N SER A 207 0.44 -7.63 0.65
CA SER A 207 1.54 -6.67 0.46
C SER A 207 2.81 -7.05 1.19
N PHE A 208 3.91 -6.85 0.50
CA PHE A 208 5.26 -7.18 0.92
C PHE A 208 6.11 -5.90 0.94
N ILE A 209 7.31 -5.96 1.54
CA ILE A 209 8.14 -4.75 1.73
C ILE A 209 8.62 -4.17 0.39
N THR A 210 8.97 -5.04 -0.54
CA THR A 210 9.41 -4.72 -1.91
C THR A 210 8.24 -4.72 -2.88
N ASP A 211 7.31 -5.68 -2.72
CA ASP A 211 6.36 -6.03 -3.76
C ASP A 211 4.89 -6.09 -3.32
N ASN A 212 3.97 -5.89 -4.25
CA ASN A 212 2.53 -6.07 -4.02
C ASN A 212 1.76 -6.12 -5.37
N LEU A 213 0.46 -6.43 -5.35
CA LEU A 213 -0.36 -6.53 -6.57
C LEU A 213 -0.50 -5.19 -7.35
N LEU A 214 -0.22 -4.04 -6.74
CA LEU A 214 -0.09 -2.76 -7.47
C LEU A 214 1.07 -2.80 -8.47
N ALA A 215 2.17 -3.47 -8.11
CA ALA A 215 3.39 -3.52 -8.91
C ALA A 215 3.35 -4.60 -10.00
N PHE A 216 2.64 -5.71 -9.75
CA PHE A 216 2.61 -6.86 -10.68
C PHE A 216 1.31 -7.01 -11.47
N GLY A 217 0.29 -6.22 -11.15
CA GLY A 217 -0.99 -6.26 -11.84
C GLY A 217 -1.86 -7.47 -11.48
N PRO A 218 -2.88 -7.76 -12.32
CA PRO A 218 -3.85 -8.81 -12.09
C PRO A 218 -3.27 -10.20 -11.84
N GLY A 219 -3.98 -10.97 -11.03
CA GLY A 219 -3.58 -12.29 -10.57
C GLY A 219 -3.92 -12.48 -9.10
N HIS A 220 -3.12 -13.27 -8.38
CA HIS A 220 -3.35 -13.49 -6.97
C HIS A 220 -2.05 -13.64 -6.17
N ALA A 221 -2.15 -13.43 -4.87
CA ALA A 221 -1.05 -13.57 -3.94
C ALA A 221 -1.50 -14.13 -2.60
N TRP A 222 -0.66 -14.95 -1.98
CA TRP A 222 -0.83 -15.38 -0.60
C TRP A 222 0.40 -15.04 0.23
N ARG A 223 0.19 -14.80 1.52
CA ARG A 223 1.22 -14.39 2.46
C ARG A 223 1.05 -15.10 3.79
N VAL A 224 2.15 -15.55 4.38
CA VAL A 224 2.22 -15.99 5.77
C VAL A 224 3.19 -15.06 6.49
N ALA A 225 2.82 -14.52 7.64
CA ALA A 225 3.71 -13.67 8.40
C ALA A 225 3.47 -13.76 9.91
N ALA A 226 4.56 -13.61 10.65
CA ALA A 226 4.58 -13.58 12.09
C ALA A 226 5.29 -12.31 12.58
N SER A 227 4.89 -11.83 13.76
CA SER A 227 5.58 -10.78 14.49
C SER A 227 5.63 -11.13 15.96
N TYR A 228 6.77 -10.91 16.62
CA TYR A 228 6.96 -11.25 18.03
C TYR A 228 7.80 -10.21 18.76
N ARG A 229 7.51 -9.98 20.03
CA ARG A 229 8.24 -9.08 20.92
C ARG A 229 8.99 -9.91 21.97
N LEU A 230 10.31 -9.74 22.01
CA LEU A 230 11.23 -10.46 22.89
C LEU A 230 11.87 -9.48 23.90
N GLY A 231 12.46 -10.02 24.97
CA GLY A 231 13.31 -9.27 25.90
C GLY A 231 12.62 -8.03 26.47
N GLN A 232 11.48 -8.21 27.15
CA GLN A 232 10.65 -7.09 27.65
C GLN A 232 10.30 -6.04 26.57
N LYS A 233 10.05 -6.51 25.34
CA LYS A 233 9.71 -5.71 24.15
C LYS A 233 10.87 -4.88 23.58
N GLN A 234 12.12 -5.13 23.99
CA GLN A 234 13.30 -4.49 23.42
C GLN A 234 13.60 -4.97 22.00
N ILE A 235 13.22 -6.19 21.65
CA ILE A 235 13.41 -6.74 20.31
C ILE A 235 12.04 -7.00 19.70
N ILE A 236 11.79 -6.43 18.53
CA ILE A 236 10.58 -6.67 17.73
C ILE A 236 11.05 -7.38 16.46
N LEU A 237 10.61 -8.62 16.31
CA LEU A 237 10.88 -9.47 15.16
C LEU A 237 9.65 -9.51 14.27
N MET A 238 9.81 -9.38 12.96
CA MET A 238 8.80 -9.75 11.98
C MET A 238 9.43 -10.61 10.90
N VAL A 239 8.73 -11.68 10.52
CA VAL A 239 9.14 -12.58 9.45
C VAL A 239 7.94 -12.87 8.56
N GLY A 240 8.19 -13.20 7.31
CA GLY A 240 7.15 -13.80 6.50
C GLY A 240 7.60 -14.17 5.10
N TYR A 241 6.68 -14.85 4.45
CA TYR A 241 6.79 -15.33 3.08
C TYR A 241 5.58 -14.85 2.29
N VAL A 242 5.81 -14.48 1.03
CA VAL A 242 4.76 -14.13 0.08
C VAL A 242 5.00 -14.86 -1.23
N HIS A 243 3.91 -15.20 -1.92
CA HIS A 243 3.94 -15.72 -3.28
C HIS A 243 2.91 -14.99 -4.13
N PHE A 244 3.30 -14.63 -5.34
CA PHE A 244 2.49 -13.99 -6.36
C PHE A 244 2.46 -14.88 -7.60
N ASN A 245 1.29 -15.00 -8.20
CA ASN A 245 1.10 -15.56 -9.53
C ASN A 245 0.21 -14.59 -10.29
N THR A 246 0.83 -13.89 -11.25
CA THR A 246 0.22 -12.79 -11.97
C THR A 246 0.08 -13.10 -13.44
N ASN A 247 -0.89 -12.43 -14.07
CA ASN A 247 -1.26 -12.66 -15.46
C ASN A 247 -0.21 -12.15 -16.45
N TYR A 248 0.61 -11.18 -16.06
CA TYR A 248 1.52 -10.48 -16.97
C TYR A 248 2.99 -10.56 -16.54
N GLU A 249 3.29 -10.29 -15.28
CA GLU A 249 4.67 -10.32 -14.76
C GLU A 249 5.13 -11.74 -14.38
N GLY A 250 4.21 -12.71 -14.35
CA GLY A 250 4.50 -14.11 -14.04
C GLY A 250 4.49 -14.40 -12.54
N ARG A 251 5.38 -15.30 -12.10
CA ARG A 251 5.39 -15.84 -10.73
C ARG A 251 6.59 -15.34 -9.97
N THR A 252 6.35 -14.83 -8.76
CA THR A 252 7.42 -14.34 -7.88
C THR A 252 7.10 -14.67 -6.43
N HIS A 253 8.12 -14.82 -5.61
CA HIS A 253 7.97 -15.05 -4.19
C HIS A 253 9.08 -14.37 -3.41
N GLY A 254 8.78 -14.01 -2.17
CA GLY A 254 9.70 -13.28 -1.32
C GLY A 254 9.70 -13.79 0.11
N VAL A 255 10.87 -13.78 0.75
CA VAL A 255 11.03 -13.92 2.21
C VAL A 255 11.51 -12.60 2.79
N TYR A 256 10.99 -12.20 3.95
CA TYR A 256 11.48 -11.01 4.65
C TYR A 256 11.72 -11.25 6.13
N LEU A 257 12.67 -10.51 6.65
CA LEU A 257 13.03 -10.41 8.05
C LEU A 257 13.11 -8.92 8.41
N ASP A 258 12.47 -8.54 9.51
CA ASP A 258 12.52 -7.20 10.09
C ASP A 258 12.85 -7.34 11.57
N VAL A 259 13.96 -6.74 11.99
CA VAL A 259 14.41 -6.75 13.38
C VAL A 259 14.52 -5.32 13.83
N THR A 260 13.75 -4.94 14.83
CA THR A 260 13.87 -3.65 15.52
C THR A 260 14.36 -3.85 16.93
N TYR A 261 15.40 -3.12 17.32
CA TYR A 261 15.92 -3.04 18.68
C TYR A 261 15.64 -1.66 19.29
N VAL A 262 15.06 -1.66 20.48
CA VAL A 262 14.73 -0.48 21.28
C VAL A 262 15.50 -0.55 22.60
N PRO A 263 16.70 0.06 22.67
CA PRO A 263 17.49 0.06 23.90
C PRO A 263 16.81 0.86 25.01
N LYS A 264 16.82 0.33 26.22
CA LYS A 264 16.25 1.01 27.39
C LYS A 264 17.05 2.24 27.83
N MET A 265 18.37 2.20 27.64
CA MET A 265 19.29 3.25 28.09
C MET A 265 19.19 4.53 27.24
N LEU A 266 18.71 4.42 26.01
CA LEU A 266 18.58 5.53 25.07
C LEU A 266 17.12 5.65 24.65
N LYS A 267 16.30 6.22 25.54
CA LYS A 267 14.89 6.47 25.25
C LYS A 267 14.77 7.28 23.95
N GLY A 268 13.87 6.86 23.06
CA GLY A 268 13.68 7.49 21.75
C GLY A 268 14.60 6.96 20.65
N PHE A 269 15.65 6.22 20.97
CA PHE A 269 16.52 5.58 19.99
C PHE A 269 15.96 4.23 19.55
N THR A 270 16.02 3.96 18.24
CA THR A 270 15.70 2.65 17.66
C THR A 270 16.68 2.29 16.56
N VAL A 271 17.08 1.03 16.53
CA VAL A 271 17.84 0.42 15.45
C VAL A 271 16.92 -0.56 14.75
N ARG A 272 16.82 -0.52 13.43
CA ARG A 272 15.99 -1.44 12.67
C ARG A 272 16.70 -1.89 11.41
N ASP A 273 16.70 -3.20 11.18
CA ASP A 273 17.16 -3.79 9.93
C ASP A 273 16.01 -4.53 9.25
N GLN A 274 15.88 -4.35 7.94
CA GLN A 274 14.91 -5.04 7.11
C GLN A 274 15.63 -5.70 5.94
N VAL A 275 15.48 -7.01 5.79
CA VAL A 275 15.99 -7.78 4.65
C VAL A 275 14.81 -8.43 3.95
N ALA A 276 14.78 -8.34 2.62
CA ALA A 276 13.92 -9.13 1.77
C ALA A 276 14.72 -9.76 0.63
N ILE A 277 14.30 -10.97 0.24
CA ILE A 277 14.87 -11.70 -0.89
C ILE A 277 13.71 -12.13 -1.77
N ASP A 278 13.63 -11.55 -2.95
CA ASP A 278 12.59 -11.80 -3.95
C ASP A 278 13.17 -12.66 -5.08
N ASN A 279 12.37 -13.60 -5.60
CA ASN A 279 12.80 -14.58 -6.59
C ASN A 279 11.71 -14.83 -7.63
N GLY A 280 12.13 -15.16 -8.86
CA GLY A 280 11.24 -15.74 -9.88
C GLY A 280 10.87 -14.83 -11.05
N LEU A 281 11.13 -13.52 -10.98
CA LEU A 281 10.96 -12.63 -12.13
C LEU A 281 12.19 -12.64 -13.04
N GLN A 282 11.95 -12.51 -14.35
CA GLN A 282 13.01 -12.39 -15.36
C GLN A 282 13.82 -11.09 -15.19
N ALA A 283 13.19 -10.03 -14.67
CA ALA A 283 13.85 -8.75 -14.41
C ALA A 283 14.89 -8.84 -13.28
N TYR A 284 14.88 -9.91 -12.46
CA TYR A 284 15.83 -10.06 -11.37
C TYR A 284 17.17 -10.59 -11.89
N VAL A 285 18.26 -9.86 -11.65
CA VAL A 285 19.62 -10.26 -12.04
C VAL A 285 19.95 -11.58 -11.34
N GLY A 286 20.23 -12.64 -12.10
CA GLY A 286 20.45 -13.98 -11.53
C GLY A 286 19.19 -14.62 -10.94
N ARG A 287 17.99 -14.15 -11.30
CA ARG A 287 16.66 -14.60 -10.84
C ARG A 287 16.33 -14.29 -9.37
N SER A 288 17.16 -13.50 -8.70
CA SER A 288 16.97 -13.07 -7.32
C SER A 288 17.23 -11.58 -7.15
N PHE A 289 16.46 -10.92 -6.30
CA PHE A 289 16.66 -9.54 -5.89
C PHE A 289 16.76 -9.49 -4.36
N ILE A 290 17.84 -8.90 -3.84
CA ILE A 290 18.05 -8.76 -2.40
C ILE A 290 17.90 -7.28 -2.04
N TYR A 291 17.01 -7.03 -1.09
CA TYR A 291 16.73 -5.70 -0.57
C TYR A 291 17.09 -5.64 0.91
N ASN A 292 18.09 -4.83 1.28
CA ASN A 292 18.42 -4.56 2.68
C ASN A 292 18.23 -3.08 3.02
N ARG A 293 17.72 -2.81 4.22
CA ARG A 293 17.57 -1.45 4.76
C ARG A 293 17.82 -1.42 6.26
N MET A 294 18.97 -0.86 6.61
CA MET A 294 19.31 -0.46 7.97
C MET A 294 18.82 0.96 8.25
N MET A 295 18.20 1.17 9.41
CA MET A 295 17.65 2.43 9.87
C MET A 295 18.06 2.69 11.32
N LEU A 296 18.60 3.89 11.56
CA LEU A 296 18.86 4.42 12.88
C LEU A 296 17.97 5.63 13.05
N GLN A 297 17.12 5.62 14.07
CA GLN A 297 16.19 6.73 14.33
C GLN A 297 16.28 7.13 15.80
N TYR A 298 16.32 8.45 16.03
CA TYR A 298 16.25 9.04 17.35
C TYR A 298 15.12 10.07 17.37
N ALA A 299 14.13 9.86 18.23
CA ALA A 299 13.08 10.84 18.51
C ALA A 299 13.37 11.50 19.86
N PHE A 300 13.73 12.79 19.82
CA PHE A 300 13.97 13.63 20.99
C PHE A 300 12.65 13.95 21.72
#